data_AF-A0A0M8RPF1-F1
#
_entry.id   AF-A0A0M8RPF1-F1
#
_cell.length_a   1.000
_cell.length_b   1.000
_cell.length_c   1.000
_cell.angle_alpha   90.00
_cell.angle_beta   90.00
_cell.angle_gamma   90.00
#
_symmetry.space_group_name_H-M   'P 1'
#
loop_
_entity.id
_entity.type
_entity.pdbx_description
1 polymer ?
#
loop_
_entity_poly.entity_id
_entity_poly.type
_entity_poly.pdbx_seq_one_letter_code
_entity_poly.pdbx_strand_id
1 'polypeptide(L)'
;MRKFLATAVAVTALSTTLGLATASQAAAAPRAPQCAKVMKYFTKDHQRLVRLKNLCRQRPACYTIVVPARPTVNGRLAKGQTKDVRYGTDRGPRALYVKNRAC
;
A
#
# COMPACT_ATOMS: atom_id res chain seq x y z
N MET A 1 67.82 -22.02 1.26
CA MET A 1 67.94 -21.73 2.71
C MET A 1 67.18 -20.45 3.03
N ARG A 2 66.08 -20.54 3.77
CA ARG A 2 65.61 -19.54 4.75
C ARG A 2 64.40 -20.14 5.49
N LYS A 3 64.61 -20.38 6.78
CA LYS A 3 63.65 -20.91 7.76
C LYS A 3 62.96 -19.73 8.43
N PHE A 4 61.63 -19.75 8.55
CA PHE A 4 60.87 -18.95 9.52
C PHE A 4 59.65 -19.80 9.90
N LEU A 5 59.80 -20.63 10.94
CA LEU A 5 59.35 -20.39 12.33
C LEU A 5 57.84 -20.23 12.44
N ALA A 6 57.23 -21.31 12.94
CA ALA A 6 55.83 -21.44 13.28
C ALA A 6 55.48 -20.59 14.50
N THR A 7 54.30 -19.98 14.47
CA THR A 7 53.61 -19.45 15.65
C THR A 7 52.23 -20.09 15.69
N ALA A 8 52.08 -21.06 16.59
CA ALA A 8 50.78 -21.63 16.94
C ALA A 8 50.03 -20.60 17.80
N VAL A 9 48.95 -20.05 17.27
CA VAL A 9 48.01 -19.24 18.06
C VAL A 9 46.88 -20.16 18.51
N ALA A 10 46.98 -20.61 19.76
CA ALA A 10 45.87 -21.24 20.45
C ALA A 10 44.80 -20.18 20.74
N VAL A 11 43.71 -20.16 19.97
CA VAL A 11 42.50 -19.40 20.32
C VAL A 11 41.57 -20.35 21.06
N THR A 12 41.55 -20.19 22.38
CA THR A 12 40.61 -20.83 23.30
C THR A 12 39.16 -20.58 22.88
N ALA A 13 38.39 -21.67 22.77
CA ALA A 13 36.95 -21.64 22.50
C ALA A 13 36.20 -20.91 23.64
N LEU A 14 35.71 -19.71 23.36
CA LEU A 14 34.65 -19.09 24.15
C LEU A 14 33.32 -19.48 23.51
N SER A 15 32.75 -20.57 24.01
CA SER A 15 31.38 -21.01 23.75
C SER A 15 30.40 -20.01 24.37
N THR A 16 30.24 -18.84 23.78
CA THR A 16 29.07 -18.00 24.01
C THR A 16 27.97 -18.53 23.11
N THR A 17 27.00 -19.23 23.70
CA THR A 17 25.72 -19.54 23.08
C THR A 17 25.13 -18.25 22.52
N LEU A 18 25.28 -18.02 21.22
CA LEU A 18 24.51 -17.01 20.51
C LEU A 18 23.06 -17.50 20.46
N GLY A 19 22.32 -17.19 21.52
CA GLY A 19 20.87 -17.06 21.45
C GLY A 19 20.52 -15.85 20.58
N LEU A 20 20.78 -15.95 19.28
CA LEU A 20 20.38 -14.93 18.32
C LEU A 20 18.89 -15.10 18.06
N ALA A 21 18.15 -14.32 18.83
CA ALA A 21 16.94 -13.60 18.46
C ALA A 21 16.12 -14.27 17.36
N THR A 22 14.96 -14.80 17.78
CA THR A 22 13.82 -15.01 16.89
C THR A 22 13.69 -13.82 15.94
N ALA A 23 14.02 -14.04 14.68
CA ALA A 23 13.71 -13.10 13.62
C ALA A 23 12.18 -12.99 13.60
N SER A 24 11.64 -12.00 14.30
CA SER A 24 10.25 -11.60 14.18
C SER A 24 10.07 -11.25 12.71
N GLN A 25 9.53 -12.18 11.93
CA GLN A 25 9.07 -11.92 10.58
C GLN A 25 8.08 -10.76 10.73
N ALA A 26 8.53 -9.56 10.37
CA ALA A 26 7.66 -8.42 10.19
C ALA A 26 6.73 -8.81 9.04
N ALA A 27 5.61 -9.45 9.39
CA ALA A 27 4.61 -9.88 8.44
C ALA A 27 4.13 -8.60 7.75
N ALA A 28 4.49 -8.46 6.47
CA ALA A 28 4.00 -7.35 5.66
C ALA A 28 2.48 -7.40 5.74
N ALA A 29 1.89 -6.35 6.34
CA ALA A 29 0.45 -6.29 6.54
C ALA A 29 -0.25 -6.63 5.20
N PRO A 30 -1.21 -7.58 5.20
CA PRO A 30 -1.82 -8.06 3.97
C PRO A 30 -2.37 -6.86 3.18
N ARG A 31 -1.83 -6.66 1.97
CA ARG A 31 -2.23 -5.54 1.11
C ARG A 31 -3.71 -5.70 0.79
N ALA A 32 -4.51 -4.67 1.09
CA ALA A 32 -5.93 -4.68 0.77
C ALA A 32 -6.13 -4.98 -0.72
N PRO A 33 -7.10 -5.85 -1.08
CA PRO A 33 -7.33 -6.23 -2.46
C PRO A 33 -7.69 -4.98 -3.28
N GLN A 34 -7.03 -4.80 -4.43
CA GLN A 34 -7.22 -3.62 -5.29
C GLN A 34 -8.46 -3.74 -6.17
N CYS A 35 -9.63 -3.75 -5.53
CA CYS A 35 -10.93 -4.02 -6.13
C CYS A 35 -11.56 -2.80 -6.83
N ALA A 36 -11.47 -1.61 -6.23
CA ALA A 36 -11.99 -0.37 -6.79
C ALA A 36 -11.01 0.15 -7.84
N LYS A 37 -11.45 0.17 -9.10
CA LYS A 37 -10.68 0.69 -10.23
C LYS A 37 -11.30 1.97 -10.75
N VAL A 38 -10.42 2.91 -11.11
CA VAL A 38 -10.80 4.13 -11.80
C VAL A 38 -11.05 3.81 -13.26
N MET A 39 -12.25 4.12 -13.74
CA MET A 39 -12.61 3.97 -15.15
C MET A 39 -12.31 5.25 -15.91
N LYS A 40 -12.75 6.40 -15.37
CA LYS A 40 -12.46 7.72 -15.96
C LYS A 40 -12.60 8.84 -14.94
N TYR A 41 -11.83 9.90 -15.14
CA TYR A 41 -12.05 11.20 -14.50
C TYR A 41 -12.79 12.10 -15.49
N PHE A 42 -13.78 12.84 -15.01
CA PHE A 42 -14.55 13.77 -15.85
C PHE A 42 -15.13 14.92 -15.01
N THR A 43 -15.54 15.98 -15.70
CA THR A 43 -16.23 17.12 -15.09
C THR A 43 -17.65 17.17 -15.65
N LYS A 44 -18.64 17.39 -14.79
CA LYS A 44 -20.04 17.58 -15.17
C LYS A 44 -20.65 18.65 -14.26
N ASP A 45 -21.36 19.63 -14.81
CA ASP A 45 -22.05 20.68 -14.06
C ASP A 45 -21.16 21.39 -13.01
N HIS A 46 -19.93 21.79 -13.41
CA HIS A 46 -18.89 22.36 -12.54
C HIS A 46 -18.40 21.45 -11.39
N GLN A 47 -18.81 20.18 -11.37
CA GLN A 47 -18.38 19.17 -10.41
C GLN A 47 -17.32 18.28 -11.02
N ARG A 48 -16.26 17.98 -10.26
CA ARG A 48 -15.27 16.97 -10.62
C ARG A 48 -15.72 15.60 -10.10
N LEU A 49 -15.84 14.64 -11.03
CA LEU A 49 -16.26 13.28 -10.75
C LEU A 49 -15.21 12.27 -11.20
N VAL A 50 -15.24 11.12 -10.54
CA VAL A 50 -14.51 9.92 -10.95
C VAL A 50 -15.49 8.77 -11.05
N ARG A 51 -15.48 8.06 -12.19
CA ARG A 51 -16.22 6.81 -12.36
C ARG A 51 -15.40 5.68 -11.78
N LEU A 52 -15.91 5.04 -10.74
CA LEU A 52 -15.29 3.89 -10.11
C LEU A 52 -16.08 2.62 -10.39
N LYS A 53 -15.37 1.51 -10.60
CA LYS A 53 -15.97 0.18 -10.72
C LYS A 53 -15.33 -0.77 -9.71
N ASN A 54 -16.15 -1.51 -8.99
CA ASN A 54 -15.69 -2.62 -8.17
C ASN A 54 -15.56 -3.88 -9.04
N LEU A 55 -14.31 -4.33 -9.24
CA LEU A 55 -14.01 -5.54 -10.00
C LEU A 55 -13.98 -6.82 -9.15
N CYS A 56 -14.11 -6.71 -7.83
CA CYS A 56 -14.13 -7.89 -6.98
C CYS A 56 -15.47 -8.63 -7.08
N ARG A 57 -15.39 -9.96 -7.27
CA ARG A 57 -16.54 -10.83 -7.57
C ARG A 57 -17.45 -11.09 -6.38
N GLN A 58 -16.97 -11.02 -5.15
CA GLN A 58 -17.74 -11.46 -3.97
C GLN A 58 -17.75 -10.45 -2.82
N ARG A 59 -16.99 -9.35 -2.91
CA ARG A 59 -16.77 -8.43 -1.79
C ARG A 59 -17.06 -6.99 -2.18
N PRO A 60 -17.53 -6.16 -1.23
CA PRO A 60 -17.53 -4.72 -1.40
C PRO A 60 -16.09 -4.20 -1.49
N ALA A 61 -15.89 -3.08 -2.18
CA ALA A 61 -14.61 -2.38 -2.26
C ALA A 61 -14.71 -1.04 -1.54
N CYS A 62 -13.78 -0.77 -0.63
CA CYS A 62 -13.67 0.52 0.03
C CYS A 62 -12.50 1.31 -0.57
N TYR A 63 -12.72 2.59 -0.78
CA TYR A 63 -11.78 3.46 -1.48
C TYR A 63 -11.63 4.81 -0.79
N THR A 64 -10.50 5.45 -1.08
CA THR A 64 -10.16 6.81 -0.69
C THR A 64 -9.65 7.55 -1.92
N ILE A 65 -10.32 8.63 -2.30
CA ILE A 65 -9.90 9.54 -3.36
C ILE A 65 -8.98 10.58 -2.72
N VAL A 66 -7.73 10.63 -3.18
CA VAL A 66 -6.71 11.55 -2.67
C VAL A 66 -6.68 12.79 -3.55
N VAL A 67 -6.93 13.95 -2.94
CA VAL A 67 -6.94 15.25 -3.61
C VAL A 67 -5.91 16.15 -2.89
N PRO A 68 -5.00 16.83 -3.60
CA PRO A 68 -4.01 17.70 -2.97
C PRO A 68 -4.67 18.81 -2.15
N ALA A 69 -4.13 19.08 -0.96
CA ALA A 69 -4.56 20.17 -0.07
C ALA A 69 -6.07 20.22 0.21
N ARG A 70 -6.75 19.06 0.13
CA ARG A 70 -8.19 18.92 0.37
C ARG A 70 -8.47 17.67 1.19
N PRO A 71 -9.60 17.64 1.94
CA PRO A 71 -10.02 16.42 2.61
C PRO A 71 -10.20 15.26 1.63
N THR A 72 -9.75 14.07 2.03
CA THR A 72 -9.92 12.87 1.21
C THR A 72 -11.38 12.43 1.18
N VAL A 73 -11.84 11.96 0.02
CA VAL A 73 -13.20 11.44 -0.12
C VAL A 73 -13.18 9.93 0.02
N ASN A 74 -13.87 9.42 1.03
CA ASN A 74 -13.98 7.99 1.29
C ASN A 74 -15.32 7.45 0.79
N GLY A 75 -15.35 6.17 0.44
CA GLY A 75 -16.61 5.52 0.11
C GLY A 75 -16.51 4.01 -0.04
N ARG A 76 -17.68 3.40 -0.26
CA ARG A 76 -17.86 1.96 -0.48
C ARG A 76 -18.58 1.74 -1.80
N LEU A 77 -18.14 0.74 -2.54
CA LEU A 77 -18.79 0.20 -3.73
C LEU A 77 -19.27 -1.22 -3.42
N ALA A 78 -20.55 -1.47 -3.71
CA ALA A 78 -21.08 -2.83 -3.66
C ALA A 78 -20.40 -3.73 -4.73
N LYS A 79 -20.60 -5.05 -4.62
CA LYS A 79 -20.08 -6.02 -5.58
C LYS A 79 -20.50 -5.64 -7.01
N GLY A 80 -19.52 -5.61 -7.94
CA GLY A 80 -19.76 -5.33 -9.36
C GLY A 80 -20.24 -3.91 -9.67
N GLN A 81 -20.43 -3.06 -8.65
CA GLN A 81 -21.04 -1.74 -8.83
C GLN A 81 -20.11 -0.81 -9.61
N THR A 82 -20.72 -0.03 -10.50
CA THR A 82 -20.09 1.14 -11.10
C THR A 82 -20.79 2.39 -10.57
N LYS A 83 -20.04 3.36 -10.06
CA LYS A 83 -20.59 4.60 -9.49
C LYS A 83 -19.75 5.80 -9.88
N ASP A 84 -20.43 6.90 -10.19
CA ASP A 84 -19.81 8.20 -10.36
C ASP A 84 -19.74 8.91 -8.99
N VAL A 85 -18.52 9.28 -8.59
CA VAL A 85 -18.23 9.83 -7.26
C VAL A 85 -17.72 11.24 -7.41
N ARG A 86 -18.45 12.20 -6.86
CA ARG A 86 -18.02 13.59 -6.75
C ARG A 86 -16.88 13.68 -5.76
N TYR A 87 -15.78 14.32 -6.15
CA TYR A 87 -14.64 14.57 -5.26
C TYR A 87 -14.25 16.05 -5.15
N GLY A 88 -14.87 16.93 -5.95
CA GLY A 88 -14.58 18.35 -5.89
C GLY A 88 -15.38 19.15 -6.91
N THR A 89 -14.93 20.37 -7.16
CA THR A 89 -15.43 21.27 -8.20
C THR A 89 -14.33 21.57 -9.21
N ASP A 90 -14.69 22.09 -10.37
CA ASP A 90 -13.76 22.47 -11.43
C ASP A 90 -12.73 23.54 -11.00
N ARG A 91 -13.10 24.43 -10.07
CA ARG A 91 -12.22 25.42 -9.43
C ARG A 91 -11.16 24.81 -8.49
N GLY A 92 -11.30 23.55 -8.10
CA GLY A 92 -10.38 22.85 -7.22
C GLY A 92 -9.34 21.99 -7.96
N PRO A 93 -8.29 21.53 -7.25
CA PRO A 93 -7.30 20.62 -7.82
C PRO A 93 -7.92 19.27 -8.23
N ARG A 94 -7.27 18.59 -9.16
CA ARG A 94 -7.63 17.22 -9.58
C ARG A 94 -7.24 16.21 -8.51
N ALA A 95 -7.95 15.08 -8.46
CA ALA A 95 -7.52 13.93 -7.67
C ALA A 95 -6.20 13.38 -8.22
N LEU A 96 -5.27 13.03 -7.33
CA LEU A 96 -4.00 12.40 -7.69
C LEU A 96 -4.20 10.93 -8.04
N TYR A 97 -4.88 10.20 -7.16
CA TYR A 97 -5.16 8.77 -7.33
C TYR A 97 -6.30 8.33 -6.42
N VAL A 98 -6.77 7.10 -6.64
CA VAL A 98 -7.73 6.42 -5.78
C VAL A 98 -7.04 5.24 -5.12
N LYS A 99 -7.00 5.28 -3.78
CA LYS A 99 -6.43 4.22 -2.95
C LYS A 99 -7.50 3.21 -2.57
N ASN A 100 -7.18 1.93 -2.67
CA ASN A 100 -8.00 0.87 -2.08
C ASN A 100 -7.66 0.74 -0.59
N ARG A 101 -8.68 0.59 0.24
CA ARG A 101 -8.55 0.40 1.68
C ARG A 101 -9.36 -0.81 2.11
N ALA A 102 -9.07 -1.31 3.30
CA ALA A 102 -9.98 -2.22 3.97
C ALA A 102 -11.36 -1.55 4.13
N CYS A 103 -12.39 -2.30 3.78
CA CYS A 103 -13.67 -2.19 4.45
C CYS A 103 -13.51 -2.88 5.80
#